data_AF-A0A146LC50-F1
#
_entry.id   AF-A0A146LC50-F1
#
_cell.length_a   1.000
_cell.length_b   1.000
_cell.length_c   1.000
_cell.angle_alpha   90.00
_cell.angle_beta   90.00
_cell.angle_gamma   90.00
#
_symmetry.space_group_name_H-M   'P 1'
#
loop_
_entity.id
_entity.type
_entity.pdbx_description
1 polymer ?
#
loop_
_entity_poly.entity_id
_entity_poly.type
_entity_poly.pdbx_seq_one_letter_code
_entity_poly.pdbx_strand_id
1 'polypeptide(L)'
;MSRSGYTCVRYIFCYINVLLWLSGCGILGVGIWLKTNHEGYASLVPQYSWMGADIVFIVIGAVTVLVTFFACCGSWFQSRCMLITYFSLVIFMFLMEFAMATLAFVYRERITELLKDELREGIEHHYSNTTDNGLSMIWTHTQQQFQCCGIDRPEDWYEIDAWPNQRIVPRSCCRPTEAQNPDCWKENNQDAWFLKGCSEQVLMWFVSQLHIVGIVGLVVSFIQLFGLISAMLLFCTVNHKRSNGHHYKAYPAT
;
A
#
# COMPACT_ATOMS: atom_id res chain seq x y z
N MET A 1 4.07 -14.76 36.29
CA MET A 1 4.51 -13.39 35.94
C MET A 1 4.42 -12.51 37.18
N SER A 2 5.50 -11.82 37.54
CA SER A 2 5.45 -10.77 38.57
C SER A 2 4.41 -9.70 38.19
N ARG A 3 3.70 -9.13 39.17
CA ARG A 3 2.62 -8.14 39.00
C ARG A 3 3.09 -6.92 38.16
N SER A 4 4.38 -6.61 38.21
CA SER A 4 5.02 -5.54 37.42
C SER A 4 5.20 -5.91 35.94
N GLY A 5 5.55 -7.16 35.62
CA GLY A 5 5.80 -7.59 34.23
C GLY A 5 4.54 -7.61 33.37
N TYR A 6 3.42 -8.09 33.91
CA TYR A 6 2.12 -8.03 33.23
C TYR A 6 1.69 -6.60 32.90
N THR A 7 1.90 -5.70 33.87
CA THR A 7 1.53 -4.29 33.73
C THR A 7 2.36 -3.64 32.61
N CYS A 8 3.65 -3.92 32.56
CA CYS A 8 4.55 -3.44 31.49
C CYS A 8 4.11 -3.94 30.10
N VAL A 9 3.93 -5.26 29.93
CA VAL A 9 3.49 -5.84 28.64
C VAL A 9 2.17 -5.23 28.18
N ARG A 10 1.21 -5.05 29.09
CA ARG A 10 -0.09 -4.43 28.77
C ARG A 10 0.07 -2.99 28.27
N TYR A 11 0.87 -2.17 28.94
CA TYR A 11 1.08 -0.77 28.55
C TYR A 11 1.81 -0.66 27.22
N ILE A 12 2.87 -1.44 27.01
CA ILE A 12 3.61 -1.48 25.74
C ILE A 12 2.68 -1.91 24.61
N PHE A 13 1.93 -3.00 24.79
CA PHE A 13 0.99 -3.49 23.80
C PHE A 13 -0.10 -2.45 23.48
N CYS A 14 -0.67 -1.79 24.50
CA CYS A 14 -1.67 -0.74 24.29
C CYS A 14 -1.08 0.47 23.55
N TYR A 15 0.10 0.94 23.95
CA TYR A 15 0.74 2.12 23.35
C TYR A 15 1.09 1.89 21.88
N ILE A 16 1.70 0.75 21.56
CA ILE A 16 2.01 0.37 20.16
C ILE A 16 0.73 0.34 19.32
N ASN A 17 -0.34 -0.30 19.80
CA ASN A 17 -1.59 -0.37 19.05
C ASN A 17 -2.30 1.00 18.92
N VAL A 18 -2.17 1.91 19.88
CA VAL A 18 -2.68 3.29 19.75
C VAL A 18 -1.93 4.04 18.66
N LEU A 19 -0.60 3.91 18.59
CA LEU A 19 0.18 4.52 17.51
C LEU A 19 -0.21 3.95 16.14
N LEU A 20 -0.36 2.63 16.05
CA LEU A 20 -0.80 1.96 14.82
C LEU A 20 -2.23 2.37 14.43
N TRP A 21 -3.12 2.59 15.40
CA TRP A 21 -4.47 3.08 15.17
C TRP A 21 -4.45 4.49 14.58
N LEU A 22 -3.67 5.41 15.18
CA LEU A 22 -3.51 6.77 14.67
C LEU A 22 -2.92 6.78 13.24
N SER A 23 -1.91 5.93 12.97
CA SER A 23 -1.39 5.79 11.61
C SER A 23 -2.43 5.23 10.66
N GLY A 24 -3.23 4.25 11.09
CA GLY A 24 -4.32 3.68 10.29
C GLY A 24 -5.38 4.72 9.93
N CYS A 25 -5.76 5.59 10.87
CA CYS A 25 -6.65 6.73 10.61
C CYS A 25 -6.04 7.70 9.60
N GLY A 26 -4.74 7.99 9.70
CA GLY A 26 -4.02 8.82 8.73
C GLY A 26 -4.03 8.22 7.33
N ILE A 27 -3.67 6.94 7.21
CA ILE A 27 -3.66 6.19 5.94
C ILE A 27 -5.06 6.17 5.31
N LEU A 28 -6.09 5.89 6.11
CA LEU A 28 -7.48 5.91 5.66
C LEU A 28 -7.90 7.31 5.19
N GLY A 29 -7.51 8.35 5.92
CA GLY A 29 -7.75 9.75 5.55
C GLY A 29 -7.10 10.11 4.21
N VAL A 30 -5.86 9.69 3.98
CA VAL A 30 -5.16 9.86 2.69
C VAL A 30 -5.89 9.12 1.57
N GLY A 31 -6.30 7.87 1.80
CA GLY A 31 -7.06 7.11 0.80
C GLY A 31 -8.38 7.77 0.41
N ILE A 32 -9.13 8.27 1.40
CA ILE A 32 -10.37 9.03 1.16
C ILE A 32 -10.07 10.34 0.40
N TRP A 33 -9.04 11.08 0.83
CA TRP A 33 -8.62 12.33 0.18
C TRP A 33 -8.24 12.11 -1.29
N LEU A 34 -7.48 11.05 -1.58
CA LEU A 34 -7.12 10.66 -2.95
C LEU A 34 -8.37 10.38 -3.78
N LYS A 35 -9.33 9.63 -3.23
CA LYS A 35 -10.57 9.30 -3.90
C LYS A 35 -11.45 10.52 -4.20
N THR A 36 -11.51 11.49 -3.29
CA THR A 36 -12.42 12.65 -3.44
C THR A 36 -11.84 13.80 -4.25
N ASN A 37 -10.54 14.10 -4.10
CA ASN A 37 -9.93 15.26 -4.78
C ASN A 37 -9.38 14.92 -6.15
N HIS A 38 -9.24 13.64 -6.45
CA HIS A 38 -8.85 13.18 -7.77
C HIS A 38 -9.95 12.26 -8.32
N GLU A 39 -11.15 12.80 -8.52
CA GLU A 39 -12.28 12.10 -9.18
C GLU A 39 -11.87 11.45 -10.52
N GLY A 40 -10.76 11.89 -11.14
CA GLY A 40 -10.16 11.31 -12.33
C GLY A 40 -9.34 10.02 -12.17
N TYR A 41 -8.96 9.56 -10.97
CA TYR A 41 -8.38 8.20 -10.83
C TYR A 41 -9.47 7.11 -10.79
N ALA A 42 -10.65 7.43 -10.24
CA ALA A 42 -11.78 6.50 -10.22
C ALA A 42 -12.41 6.28 -11.61
N SER A 43 -12.10 7.15 -12.57
CA SER A 43 -12.49 7.02 -13.97
C SER A 43 -11.48 6.23 -14.82
N LEU A 44 -10.31 5.86 -14.29
CA LEU A 44 -9.25 5.21 -15.06
C LEU A 44 -9.67 3.87 -15.66
N VAL A 45 -10.50 3.07 -14.98
CA VAL A 45 -10.88 1.72 -15.43
C VAL A 45 -12.19 1.25 -14.77
N PRO A 46 -13.34 1.20 -15.48
CA PRO A 46 -14.58 0.62 -14.95
C PRO A 46 -14.45 -0.88 -14.60
N GLN A 47 -13.54 -1.60 -15.26
CA GLN A 47 -13.39 -3.06 -15.12
C GLN A 47 -12.42 -3.49 -13.98
N TYR A 48 -11.46 -2.65 -13.56
CA TYR A 48 -10.47 -2.96 -12.51
C TYR A 48 -10.33 -1.87 -11.43
N SER A 49 -11.32 -0.99 -11.29
CA SER A 49 -11.42 0.05 -10.24
C SER A 49 -11.15 -0.39 -8.80
N TRP A 50 -11.19 -1.70 -8.51
CA TRP A 50 -10.87 -2.28 -7.21
C TRP A 50 -9.37 -2.32 -6.88
N MET A 51 -8.47 -2.11 -7.86
CA MET A 51 -7.01 -2.10 -7.68
C MET A 51 -6.40 -0.69 -7.68
N GLY A 52 -7.23 0.36 -7.69
CA GLY A 52 -6.77 1.76 -7.59
C GLY A 52 -5.99 2.02 -6.31
N ALA A 53 -4.96 2.88 -6.38
CA ALA A 53 -4.13 3.22 -5.23
C ALA A 53 -4.98 3.76 -4.07
N ASP A 54 -5.95 4.61 -4.34
CA ASP A 54 -6.91 5.14 -3.36
C ASP A 54 -7.67 4.03 -2.61
N ILE A 55 -8.17 3.02 -3.33
CA ILE A 55 -8.86 1.87 -2.74
C ILE A 55 -7.90 1.04 -1.88
N VAL A 56 -6.67 0.83 -2.32
CA VAL A 56 -5.65 0.12 -1.54
C VAL A 56 -5.36 0.84 -0.22
N PHE A 57 -5.17 2.17 -0.25
CA PHE A 57 -4.98 2.97 0.97
C PHE A 57 -6.20 2.90 1.90
N ILE A 58 -7.43 2.96 1.35
CA ILE A 58 -8.67 2.84 2.13
C ILE A 58 -8.76 1.47 2.81
N VAL A 59 -8.53 0.37 2.07
CA VAL A 59 -8.63 -0.99 2.61
C VAL A 59 -7.57 -1.24 3.69
N ILE A 60 -6.30 -0.91 3.42
CA ILE A 60 -5.21 -1.07 4.39
C ILE A 60 -5.48 -0.22 5.65
N GLY A 61 -5.88 1.04 5.46
CA GLY A 61 -6.21 1.95 6.57
C GLY A 61 -7.37 1.44 7.41
N ALA A 62 -8.48 1.04 6.79
CA ALA A 62 -9.66 0.53 7.48
C ALA A 62 -9.39 -0.77 8.26
N VAL A 63 -8.68 -1.73 7.65
CA VAL A 63 -8.30 -2.99 8.32
C VAL A 63 -7.39 -2.68 9.51
N THR A 64 -6.40 -1.80 9.34
CA THR A 64 -5.49 -1.39 10.43
C THR A 64 -6.25 -0.76 11.58
N VAL A 65 -7.16 0.19 11.31
CA VAL A 65 -8.00 0.84 12.31
C VAL A 65 -8.86 -0.17 13.07
N LEU A 66 -9.50 -1.10 12.35
CA LEU A 66 -10.38 -2.09 12.96
C LEU A 66 -9.62 -3.05 13.88
N VAL A 67 -8.50 -3.59 13.40
CA VAL A 67 -7.67 -4.54 14.15
C VAL A 67 -7.08 -3.88 15.40
N THR A 68 -6.50 -2.69 15.25
CA THR A 68 -5.88 -1.95 16.36
C THR A 68 -6.91 -1.44 17.37
N PHE A 69 -8.15 -1.12 16.94
CA PHE A 69 -9.24 -0.79 17.84
C PHE A 69 -9.57 -1.96 18.79
N PHE A 70 -9.71 -3.18 18.28
CA PHE A 70 -9.94 -4.36 19.12
C PHE A 70 -8.76 -4.64 20.06
N ALA A 71 -7.53 -4.41 19.62
CA ALA A 71 -6.33 -4.53 20.46
C ALA A 71 -6.35 -3.53 21.63
N CYS A 72 -6.59 -2.25 21.34
CA CYS A 72 -6.63 -1.17 22.31
C CYS A 72 -7.76 -1.37 23.33
N CYS A 73 -8.99 -1.57 22.86
CA CYS A 73 -10.15 -1.78 23.72
C CYS A 73 -10.03 -3.09 24.51
N GLY A 74 -9.53 -4.17 23.89
CA GLY A 74 -9.28 -5.43 24.56
C GLY A 74 -8.26 -5.30 25.71
N SER A 75 -7.18 -4.56 25.49
CA SER A 75 -6.15 -4.30 26.50
C SER A 75 -6.64 -3.35 27.61
N TRP A 76 -7.30 -2.25 27.23
CA TRP A 76 -7.78 -1.21 28.15
C TRP A 76 -8.93 -1.71 29.04
N PHE A 77 -9.99 -2.25 28.43
CA PHE A 77 -11.15 -2.78 29.15
C PHE A 77 -10.95 -4.20 29.68
N GLN A 78 -9.78 -4.81 29.43
CA GLN A 78 -9.48 -6.20 29.81
C GLN A 78 -10.57 -7.18 29.31
N SER A 79 -11.09 -6.93 28.11
CA SER A 79 -12.15 -7.74 27.50
C SER A 79 -11.55 -8.91 26.74
N ARG A 80 -11.87 -10.13 27.18
CA ARG A 80 -11.40 -11.37 26.53
C ARG A 80 -11.94 -11.54 25.12
N CYS A 81 -13.21 -11.18 24.91
CA CYS A 81 -13.85 -11.28 23.62
C CYS A 81 -13.10 -10.43 22.59
N MET A 82 -12.77 -9.19 22.95
CA MET A 82 -12.01 -8.30 22.06
C MET A 82 -10.56 -8.78 21.83
N LEU A 83 -9.90 -9.32 22.85
CA LEU A 83 -8.56 -9.89 22.71
C LEU A 83 -8.53 -11.12 21.79
N ILE A 84 -9.53 -12.02 21.89
CA ILE A 84 -9.60 -13.19 21.02
C ILE A 84 -10.01 -12.78 19.59
N THR A 85 -10.90 -11.79 19.42
CA THR A 85 -11.21 -11.22 18.10
C THR A 85 -9.96 -10.65 17.44
N TYR A 86 -9.19 -9.82 18.16
CA TYR A 86 -7.91 -9.32 17.66
C TYR A 86 -6.96 -10.45 17.26
N PHE A 87 -6.80 -11.46 18.12
CA PHE A 87 -5.93 -12.60 17.86
C PHE A 87 -6.34 -13.36 16.58
N SER A 88 -7.62 -13.66 16.41
CA SER A 88 -8.14 -14.33 15.22
C SER A 88 -7.97 -13.49 13.95
N LEU A 89 -8.18 -12.17 14.02
CA LEU A 89 -7.98 -11.28 12.88
C LEU A 89 -6.51 -11.22 12.44
N VAL A 90 -5.58 -11.13 13.39
CA VAL A 90 -4.13 -11.09 13.07
C VAL A 90 -3.66 -12.41 12.46
N ILE A 91 -4.15 -13.57 12.94
CA ILE A 91 -3.86 -14.86 12.29
C ILE A 91 -4.37 -14.87 10.85
N PHE A 92 -5.60 -14.43 10.63
CA PHE A 92 -6.17 -14.36 9.28
C PHE A 92 -5.35 -13.45 8.36
N MET A 93 -4.91 -12.29 8.85
CA MET A 93 -4.04 -11.38 8.09
C MET A 93 -2.71 -12.03 7.74
N PHE A 94 -2.05 -12.70 8.69
CA PHE A 94 -0.79 -13.40 8.43
C PHE A 94 -0.93 -14.47 7.32
N LEU A 95 -2.02 -15.24 7.34
CA LEU A 95 -2.31 -16.22 6.29
C LEU A 95 -2.58 -15.57 4.94
N MET A 96 -3.34 -14.46 4.91
CA MET A 96 -3.62 -13.71 3.69
C MET A 96 -2.34 -13.09 3.12
N GLU A 97 -1.47 -12.51 3.94
CA GLU A 97 -0.18 -11.96 3.51
C GLU A 97 0.71 -13.02 2.90
N PHE A 98 0.81 -14.20 3.55
CA PHE A 98 1.56 -15.32 3.00
C PHE A 98 1.00 -15.82 1.67
N ALA A 99 -0.33 -15.94 1.56
CA ALA A 99 -1.00 -16.33 0.33
C ALA A 99 -0.78 -15.29 -0.79
N MET A 100 -0.99 -14.00 -0.50
CA MET A 100 -0.77 -12.91 -1.45
C MET A 100 0.69 -12.84 -1.92
N ALA A 101 1.66 -12.98 -1.01
CA ALA A 101 3.08 -13.01 -1.38
C ALA A 101 3.41 -14.18 -2.31
N THR A 102 2.86 -15.36 -2.02
CA THR A 102 3.05 -16.55 -2.86
C THR A 102 2.41 -16.37 -4.24
N LEU A 103 1.18 -15.88 -4.30
CA LEU A 103 0.46 -15.62 -5.55
C LEU A 103 1.16 -14.53 -6.37
N ALA A 104 1.62 -13.45 -5.75
CA ALA A 104 2.36 -12.39 -6.42
C ALA A 104 3.66 -12.91 -7.03
N PHE A 105 4.36 -13.82 -6.34
CA PHE A 105 5.58 -14.43 -6.86
C PHE A 105 5.32 -15.41 -8.02
N VAL A 106 4.30 -16.25 -7.91
CA VAL A 106 3.92 -17.24 -8.93
C VAL A 106 3.39 -16.57 -10.19
N TYR A 107 2.53 -15.56 -10.05
CA TYR A 107 1.86 -14.86 -11.14
C TYR A 107 2.54 -13.53 -11.52
N ARG A 108 3.81 -13.33 -11.16
CA ARG A 108 4.54 -12.06 -11.38
C ARG A 108 4.51 -11.58 -12.83
N GLU A 109 4.63 -12.49 -13.80
CA GLU A 109 4.63 -12.15 -15.22
C GLU A 109 3.25 -11.66 -15.66
N ARG A 110 2.19 -12.38 -15.24
CA ARG A 110 0.81 -11.98 -15.53
C ARG A 110 0.43 -10.67 -14.88
N ILE A 111 0.87 -10.43 -13.63
CA ILE A 111 0.66 -9.15 -12.94
C ILE A 111 1.38 -8.03 -13.69
N THR A 112 2.58 -8.28 -14.21
CA THR A 112 3.32 -7.29 -15.00
C THR A 112 2.59 -6.93 -16.29
N GLU A 113 2.03 -7.91 -17.01
CA GLU A 113 1.21 -7.67 -18.21
C GLU A 113 -0.03 -6.85 -17.89
N LEU A 114 -0.79 -7.24 -16.86
CA LEU A 114 -1.99 -6.50 -16.43
C LEU A 114 -1.64 -5.05 -16.08
N LEU A 115 -0.55 -4.82 -15.34
CA LEU A 115 -0.09 -3.46 -15.02
C LEU A 115 0.28 -2.65 -16.27
N LYS A 116 0.86 -3.27 -17.29
CA LYS A 116 1.17 -2.58 -18.56
C LYS A 116 -0.10 -2.18 -19.29
N ASP A 117 -1.11 -3.05 -19.33
CA ASP A 117 -2.39 -2.76 -19.97
C ASP A 117 -3.09 -1.58 -19.27
N GLU A 118 -3.10 -1.58 -17.94
CA GLU A 118 -3.65 -0.48 -17.12
C GLU A 118 -2.91 0.84 -17.34
N LEU A 119 -1.58 0.80 -17.44
CA LEU A 119 -0.78 1.98 -17.75
C LEU A 119 -1.06 2.50 -19.16
N ARG A 120 -1.35 1.61 -20.12
CA ARG A 120 -1.69 1.97 -21.51
C ARG A 120 -3.02 2.70 -21.56
N GLU A 121 -4.05 2.13 -20.93
CA GLU A 121 -5.37 2.77 -20.79
C GLU A 121 -5.24 4.14 -20.10
N GLY A 122 -4.41 4.23 -19.04
CA GLY A 122 -4.15 5.48 -18.33
C GLY A 122 -3.48 6.56 -19.18
N ILE A 123 -2.53 6.19 -20.05
CA ILE A 123 -1.91 7.14 -20.99
C ILE A 123 -2.90 7.54 -22.10
N GLU A 124 -3.66 6.58 -22.64
CA GLU A 124 -4.54 6.77 -23.78
C GLU A 124 -5.72 7.71 -23.44
N HIS A 125 -6.37 7.49 -22.30
CA HIS A 125 -7.63 8.16 -21.97
C HIS A 125 -7.56 9.19 -20.84
N HIS A 126 -6.56 9.09 -19.95
CA HIS A 126 -6.55 9.87 -18.71
C HIS A 126 -5.35 10.82 -18.59
N TYR A 127 -4.36 10.68 -19.46
CA TYR A 127 -3.30 11.65 -19.53
C TYR A 127 -3.85 12.99 -20.01
N SER A 128 -3.45 14.05 -19.32
CA SER A 128 -3.68 15.42 -19.78
C SER A 128 -2.36 16.18 -19.69
N ASN A 129 -2.11 17.02 -20.70
CA ASN A 129 -0.88 17.80 -20.83
C ASN A 129 -0.84 19.03 -19.91
N THR A 130 -1.78 19.14 -18.96
CA THR A 130 -1.79 20.23 -17.97
C THR A 130 -0.98 19.83 -16.75
N THR A 131 -0.14 20.75 -16.24
CA THR A 131 0.68 20.54 -15.03
C THR A 131 -0.13 20.44 -13.73
N ASP A 132 -1.45 20.58 -13.80
CA ASP A 132 -2.37 20.49 -12.64
C ASP A 132 -2.80 19.06 -12.31
N ASN A 133 -2.54 18.07 -13.17
CA ASN A 133 -2.87 16.68 -12.88
C ASN A 133 -1.68 15.92 -12.24
N GLY A 134 -1.99 15.08 -11.24
CA GLY A 134 -0.96 14.24 -10.61
C GLY A 134 -0.32 13.23 -11.58
N LEU A 135 -1.07 12.80 -12.61
CA LEU A 135 -0.62 11.81 -13.57
C LEU A 135 0.50 12.33 -14.49
N SER A 136 0.43 13.58 -14.99
CA SER A 136 1.53 14.14 -15.80
C SER A 136 2.80 14.31 -14.98
N MET A 137 2.67 14.69 -13.71
CA MET A 137 3.80 14.84 -12.78
C MET A 137 4.48 13.49 -12.52
N ILE A 138 3.71 12.42 -12.28
CA ILE A 138 4.23 11.07 -12.08
C ILE A 138 4.95 10.58 -13.34
N TRP A 139 4.36 10.74 -14.53
CA TRP A 139 5.00 10.37 -15.79
C TRP A 139 6.27 11.18 -16.05
N THR A 140 6.22 12.50 -15.81
CA THR A 140 7.37 13.39 -15.96
C THR A 140 8.54 12.94 -15.09
N HIS A 141 8.29 12.68 -13.81
CA HIS A 141 9.31 12.19 -12.89
C HIS A 141 9.81 10.81 -13.28
N THR A 142 8.92 9.89 -13.64
CA THR A 142 9.29 8.52 -14.01
C THR A 142 10.20 8.50 -15.23
N GLN A 143 9.82 9.21 -16.30
CA GLN A 143 10.60 9.24 -17.54
C GLN A 143 11.98 9.88 -17.35
N GLN A 144 12.07 10.96 -16.57
CA GLN A 144 13.34 11.64 -16.30
C GLN A 144 14.23 10.84 -15.34
N GLN A 145 13.66 10.25 -14.29
CA GLN A 145 14.40 9.47 -13.30
C GLN A 145 14.97 8.18 -13.89
N PHE A 146 14.18 7.49 -14.72
CA PHE A 146 14.56 6.20 -15.29
C PHE A 146 15.09 6.30 -16.73
N GLN A 147 15.17 7.50 -17.29
CA GLN A 147 15.67 7.76 -18.64
C GLN A 147 14.98 6.87 -19.69
N CYS A 148 13.65 6.85 -19.64
CA CYS A 148 12.78 6.00 -20.43
C CYS A 148 11.64 6.80 -21.06
N CYS A 149 10.99 6.26 -22.09
CA CYS A 149 9.82 6.89 -22.71
C CYS A 149 8.76 5.86 -23.06
N GLY A 150 7.51 6.19 -22.75
CA GLY A 150 6.36 5.30 -22.93
C GLY A 150 6.40 4.10 -22.00
N ILE A 151 5.52 3.12 -22.23
CA ILE A 151 5.41 1.92 -21.39
C ILE A 151 6.46 0.92 -21.85
N ASP A 152 6.37 0.51 -23.10
CA ASP A 152 7.35 -0.36 -23.75
C ASP A 152 8.16 0.41 -24.77
N ARG A 153 7.57 1.42 -25.42
CA ARG A 153 8.23 2.22 -26.45
C ARG A 153 7.70 3.66 -26.53
N PRO A 154 8.45 4.61 -27.12
CA PRO A 154 7.99 6.00 -27.27
C PRO A 154 6.68 6.15 -28.04
N GLU A 155 6.40 5.22 -28.97
CA GLU A 155 5.18 5.24 -29.78
C GLU A 155 3.90 5.00 -28.96
N ASP A 156 4.01 4.52 -27.71
CA ASP A 156 2.87 4.40 -26.80
C ASP A 156 2.19 5.75 -26.51
N TRP A 157 2.82 6.88 -26.84
CA TRP A 157 2.27 8.22 -26.72
C TRP A 157 1.55 8.72 -27.97
N TYR A 158 1.58 7.98 -29.07
CA TYR A 158 0.99 8.44 -30.33
C TYR A 158 -0.53 8.39 -30.28
N GLU A 159 -1.16 9.45 -30.78
CA GLU A 159 -2.59 9.49 -31.05
C GLU A 159 -3.49 9.31 -29.80
N ILE A 160 -2.99 9.63 -28.60
CA ILE A 160 -3.78 9.62 -27.34
C ILE A 160 -4.80 10.76 -27.27
N ASP A 161 -5.78 10.66 -26.37
CA ASP A 161 -6.88 11.64 -26.21
C ASP A 161 -6.38 13.06 -25.87
N ALA A 162 -5.20 13.18 -25.26
CA ALA A 162 -4.58 14.48 -24.95
C ALA A 162 -4.12 15.24 -26.21
N TRP A 163 -3.82 14.55 -27.31
CA TRP A 163 -3.39 15.12 -28.60
C TRP A 163 -3.83 14.22 -29.77
N PRO A 164 -5.12 14.20 -30.10
CA PRO A 164 -5.65 13.29 -31.11
C PRO A 164 -5.03 13.56 -32.48
N ASN A 165 -4.73 12.49 -33.21
CA ASN A 165 -4.07 12.52 -34.53
C ASN A 165 -2.66 13.15 -34.55
N GLN A 166 -1.99 13.26 -33.40
CA GLN A 166 -0.60 13.72 -33.32
C GLN A 166 0.32 12.59 -32.86
N ARG A 167 1.47 12.48 -33.54
CA ARG A 167 2.53 11.52 -33.19
C ARG A 167 3.64 12.26 -32.47
N ILE A 168 3.41 12.47 -31.17
CA ILE A 168 4.30 13.26 -30.33
C ILE A 168 4.47 12.59 -28.98
N VAL A 169 5.54 12.96 -28.27
CA VAL A 169 5.83 12.48 -26.92
C VAL A 169 5.80 13.63 -25.92
N PRO A 170 5.55 13.37 -24.61
CA PRO A 170 5.77 14.38 -23.57
C PRO A 170 7.19 14.92 -23.60
N ARG A 171 7.39 16.18 -23.22
CA ARG A 171 8.74 16.79 -23.14
C ARG A 171 9.68 16.04 -22.20
N SER A 172 9.14 15.35 -21.19
CA SER A 172 9.89 14.50 -20.28
C SER A 172 10.52 13.26 -20.95
N CYS A 173 10.14 12.92 -22.18
CA CYS A 173 10.83 11.90 -22.98
C CYS A 173 12.10 12.39 -23.67
N CYS A 174 12.33 13.71 -23.75
CA CYS A 174 13.51 14.26 -24.40
C CYS A 174 14.76 14.07 -23.51
N ARG A 175 15.88 13.70 -24.14
CA ARG A 175 17.16 13.55 -23.45
C ARG A 175 17.69 14.90 -22.95
N PRO A 176 18.42 14.95 -21.83
CA PRO A 176 18.99 16.19 -21.30
C PRO A 176 19.93 16.90 -22.29
N THR A 177 20.63 16.15 -23.15
CA THR A 177 21.51 16.69 -24.20
C THR A 177 20.74 17.48 -25.27
N GLU A 178 19.47 17.16 -25.47
CA GLU A 178 18.57 17.78 -26.45
C GLU A 178 17.56 18.71 -25.78
N ALA A 179 17.75 19.06 -24.50
CA ALA A 179 16.83 19.91 -23.75
C ALA A 179 16.71 21.34 -24.32
N GLN A 180 17.70 21.77 -25.12
CA GLN A 180 17.70 23.06 -25.81
C GLN A 180 16.97 23.02 -27.15
N ASN A 181 16.65 21.83 -27.68
CA ASN A 181 15.88 21.68 -28.91
C ASN A 181 14.39 21.94 -28.62
N PRO A 182 13.80 23.06 -29.08
CA PRO A 182 12.43 23.42 -28.76
C PRO A 182 11.40 22.44 -29.33
N ASP A 183 11.82 21.66 -30.32
CA ASP A 183 11.00 20.72 -31.09
C ASP A 183 11.36 19.25 -30.79
N CYS A 184 12.09 18.97 -29.71
CA CYS A 184 12.55 17.62 -29.38
C CYS A 184 11.41 16.59 -29.34
N TRP A 185 10.20 16.99 -28.93
CA TRP A 185 9.01 16.15 -28.73
C TRP A 185 8.29 15.73 -30.02
N LYS A 186 8.68 16.25 -31.19
CA LYS A 186 8.06 15.96 -32.50
C LYS A 186 8.61 14.69 -33.12
N GLU A 187 7.76 13.95 -33.86
CA GLU A 187 8.12 12.69 -34.55
C GLU A 187 9.41 12.75 -35.36
N ASN A 188 9.73 13.87 -36.02
CA ASN A 188 10.95 13.97 -36.83
C ASN A 188 12.26 13.95 -36.02
N ASN A 189 12.20 14.05 -34.70
CA ASN A 189 13.35 14.16 -33.81
C ASN A 189 13.49 12.92 -32.89
N GLN A 190 13.17 11.71 -33.37
CA GLN A 190 13.20 10.48 -32.55
C GLN A 190 14.56 10.21 -31.89
N ASP A 191 15.66 10.63 -32.52
CA ASP A 191 17.02 10.50 -31.98
C ASP A 191 17.21 11.25 -30.64
N ALA A 192 16.36 12.26 -30.38
CA ALA A 192 16.36 13.04 -29.16
C ALA A 192 15.64 12.37 -27.98
N TRP A 193 14.97 11.23 -28.18
CA TRP A 193 14.14 10.58 -27.15
C TRP A 193 14.87 9.47 -26.40
N PHE A 194 14.39 9.15 -25.21
CA PHE A 194 14.72 7.88 -24.57
C PHE A 194 14.08 6.72 -25.35
N LEU A 195 14.90 5.78 -25.83
CA LEU A 195 14.43 4.66 -26.66
C LEU A 195 13.90 3.46 -25.84
N LYS A 196 14.23 3.42 -24.54
CA LYS A 196 13.82 2.33 -23.65
C LYS A 196 12.44 2.60 -23.07
N GLY A 197 11.58 1.58 -23.03
CA GLY A 197 10.30 1.65 -22.32
C GLY A 197 10.47 1.76 -20.81
N CYS A 198 9.57 2.49 -20.15
CA CYS A 198 9.63 2.67 -18.71
C CYS A 198 9.27 1.39 -17.94
N SER A 199 8.45 0.50 -18.49
CA SER A 199 8.03 -0.74 -17.82
C SER A 199 9.23 -1.61 -17.46
N GLU A 200 10.18 -1.77 -18.39
CA GLU A 200 11.40 -2.56 -18.19
C GLU A 200 12.35 -1.89 -17.20
N GLN A 201 12.55 -0.57 -17.31
CA GLN A 201 13.44 0.17 -16.40
C GLN A 201 12.91 0.18 -14.97
N VAL A 202 11.61 0.41 -14.80
CA VAL A 202 10.94 0.37 -13.49
C VAL A 202 10.98 -1.05 -12.92
N LEU A 203 10.76 -2.09 -13.73
CA LEU A 203 10.88 -3.48 -13.29
C LEU A 203 12.29 -3.82 -12.83
N MET A 204 13.33 -3.45 -13.60
CA MET A 204 14.73 -3.67 -13.21
C MET A 204 15.07 -2.93 -11.92
N TRP A 205 14.58 -1.70 -11.77
CA TRP A 205 14.73 -0.96 -10.53
C TRP A 205 14.02 -1.67 -9.37
N PHE A 206 12.78 -2.12 -9.55
CA PHE A 206 12.03 -2.85 -8.52
C PHE A 206 12.76 -4.13 -8.10
N VAL A 207 13.28 -4.90 -9.06
CA VAL A 207 14.09 -6.10 -8.78
C VAL A 207 15.33 -5.75 -7.95
N SER A 208 15.99 -4.63 -8.24
CA SER A 208 17.12 -4.15 -7.43
C SER A 208 16.70 -3.78 -6.00
N GLN A 209 15.47 -3.28 -5.82
CA GLN A 209 14.92 -2.84 -4.53
C GLN A 209 14.10 -3.92 -3.81
N LEU A 210 14.07 -5.17 -4.30
CA LEU A 210 13.34 -6.27 -3.65
C LEU A 210 13.75 -6.47 -2.19
N HIS A 211 14.99 -6.14 -1.84
CA HIS A 211 15.48 -6.18 -0.47
C HIS A 211 14.67 -5.26 0.47
N ILE A 212 14.24 -4.07 0.01
CA ILE A 212 13.41 -3.15 0.81
C ILE A 212 12.04 -3.78 1.08
N VAL A 213 11.39 -4.32 0.04
CA VAL A 213 10.08 -4.99 0.17
C VAL A 213 10.17 -6.18 1.14
N GLY A 214 11.25 -6.97 1.03
CA GLY A 214 11.53 -8.06 1.96
C GLY A 214 11.70 -7.60 3.41
N ILE A 215 12.43 -6.51 3.65
CA ILE A 215 12.62 -5.94 4.99
C ILE A 215 11.28 -5.45 5.56
N VAL A 216 10.48 -4.73 4.78
CA VAL A 216 9.15 -4.26 5.21
C VAL A 216 8.26 -5.44 5.58
N GLY A 217 8.20 -6.48 4.74
CA GLY A 217 7.43 -7.69 5.02
C GLY A 217 7.88 -8.42 6.30
N LEU A 218 9.19 -8.49 6.54
CA LEU A 218 9.75 -9.08 7.76
C LEU A 218 9.35 -8.29 9.01
N VAL A 219 9.42 -6.96 8.95
CA VAL A 219 9.01 -6.08 10.06
C VAL A 219 7.52 -6.25 10.37
N VAL A 220 6.66 -6.28 9.35
CA VAL A 220 5.22 -6.52 9.51
C VAL A 220 4.97 -7.88 10.17
N SER A 221 5.63 -8.93 9.69
CA SER A 221 5.54 -10.28 10.28
C SER A 221 5.96 -10.31 11.75
N PHE A 222 7.03 -9.60 12.11
CA PHE A 222 7.50 -9.52 13.50
C PHE A 222 6.50 -8.78 14.40
N ILE A 223 5.92 -7.67 13.93
CA ILE A 223 4.88 -6.91 14.65
C ILE A 223 3.65 -7.79 14.89
N GLN A 224 3.21 -8.55 13.90
CA GLN A 224 2.08 -9.47 14.03
C GLN A 224 2.37 -10.57 15.06
N LEU A 225 3.55 -11.20 14.99
CA LEU A 225 3.94 -12.23 15.96
C LEU A 225 3.98 -11.69 17.39
N PHE A 226 4.57 -10.51 17.58
CA PHE A 226 4.57 -9.83 18.87
C PHE A 226 3.14 -9.54 19.35
N GLY A 227 2.26 -9.10 18.46
CA GLY A 227 0.85 -8.87 18.72
C GLY A 227 0.12 -10.12 19.21
N LEU A 228 0.32 -11.26 18.51
CA LEU A 228 -0.27 -12.55 18.87
C LEU A 228 0.19 -13.05 20.24
N ILE A 229 1.50 -13.01 20.49
CA ILE A 229 2.08 -13.42 21.78
C ILE A 229 1.52 -12.54 22.91
N SER A 230 1.53 -11.22 22.71
CA SER A 230 1.03 -10.27 23.71
C SER A 230 -0.45 -10.44 23.99
N ALA A 231 -1.28 -10.60 22.96
CA ALA A 231 -2.71 -10.84 23.10
C ALA A 231 -3.00 -12.14 23.86
N MET A 232 -2.28 -13.22 23.56
CA MET A 232 -2.44 -14.49 24.26
C MET A 232 -2.01 -14.39 25.73
N LEU A 233 -0.90 -13.72 26.04
CA LEU A 233 -0.47 -13.48 27.42
C LEU A 233 -1.49 -12.65 28.20
N LEU A 234 -2.04 -11.59 27.59
CA LEU A 234 -3.08 -10.77 28.19
C LEU A 234 -4.37 -11.57 28.40
N PHE A 235 -4.79 -12.35 27.41
CA PHE A 235 -5.97 -13.20 27.48
C PHE A 235 -5.85 -14.22 28.62
N CYS A 236 -4.74 -14.97 28.70
CA CYS A 236 -4.50 -15.95 29.76
C CYS A 236 -4.47 -15.30 31.15
N THR A 237 -3.86 -14.12 31.28
CA THR A 237 -3.79 -13.42 32.57
C THR A 237 -5.15 -12.88 33.02
N VAL A 238 -5.92 -12.31 32.09
CA VAL A 238 -7.32 -11.92 32.33
C VAL A 238 -8.17 -13.17 32.60
N ASN A 239 -7.82 -14.33 32.02
CA ASN A 239 -8.48 -15.58 32.29
C ASN A 239 -8.37 -15.98 33.76
N HIS A 240 -7.12 -16.10 34.19
CA HIS A 240 -6.72 -16.45 35.54
C HIS A 240 -7.28 -15.50 36.59
N LYS A 241 -7.24 -14.17 36.38
CA LYS A 241 -7.78 -13.18 37.33
C LYS A 241 -9.28 -13.36 37.61
N ARG A 242 -10.10 -13.63 36.59
CA ARG A 242 -11.55 -13.84 36.78
C ARG A 242 -11.84 -15.18 37.44
N SER A 243 -11.12 -16.24 37.08
CA SER A 243 -11.29 -17.58 37.68
C SER A 243 -11.00 -17.54 39.18
N ASN A 244 -9.88 -16.92 39.58
CA ASN A 244 -9.56 -16.76 41.00
C ASN A 244 -10.56 -15.82 41.70
N GLY A 245 -11.03 -14.75 41.04
CA GLY A 245 -12.05 -13.87 41.60
C GLY A 245 -13.40 -14.56 41.86
N HIS A 246 -13.77 -15.56 41.06
CA HIS A 246 -14.95 -16.39 41.32
C HIS A 246 -14.74 -17.34 42.50
N HIS A 247 -13.54 -17.91 42.69
CA HIS A 247 -13.23 -18.74 43.85
C HIS A 247 -13.36 -17.99 45.18
N TYR A 248 -12.96 -16.71 45.26
CA TYR A 248 -13.11 -15.92 46.48
C TYR A 248 -14.57 -15.59 46.84
N LYS A 249 -15.47 -15.48 45.85
CA LYS A 249 -16.91 -15.26 46.12
C LYS A 249 -17.65 -16.53 46.50
N ALA A 250 -17.09 -17.70 46.23
CA ALA A 250 -17.71 -19.00 46.51
C ALA A 250 -17.48 -19.51 47.95
N TYR A 251 -16.54 -18.93 48.69
CA TYR A 251 -16.44 -19.15 50.14
C TYR A 251 -17.28 -18.09 50.86
N PRO A 252 -18.46 -18.43 51.42
CA PRO A 252 -19.08 -17.55 52.40
C PRO A 252 -18.14 -17.47 53.62
N ALA A 253 -17.91 -16.25 54.12
CA ALA A 253 -17.23 -16.04 55.38
C ALA A 253 -18.09 -16.68 56.48
N THR A 254 -17.67 -17.86 56.96
CA THR A 254 -18.12 -18.44 58.22
C THR A 254 -17.53 -17.68 59.38
#